data_AF-A0A966UMS9-F1
#
_entry.id   AF-A0A966UMS9-F1
#
_cell.length_a   1.000
_cell.length_b   1.000
_cell.length_c   1.000
_cell.angle_alpha   90.00
_cell.angle_beta   90.00
_cell.angle_gamma   90.00
#
_symmetry.space_group_name_H-M   'P 1'
#
loop_
_entity.id
_entity.type
_entity.pdbx_description
1 polymer ?
#
loop_
_entity_poly.entity_id
_entity_poly.type
_entity_poly.pdbx_seq_one_letter_code
_entity_poly.pdbx_strand_id
1 'polypeptide(L)' 'MTDSVTIKLELTLDEANLVLFGLGELPSKSNAWNLIVKIQQQALPQLPKPEEEPKKEEVNG' A
#
# COMPACT_ATOMS: atom_id res chain seq x y z
N MET A 1 5.43 -5.85 30.56
CA MET A 1 5.74 -4.83 29.54
C MET A 1 6.11 -5.59 28.29
N THR A 2 5.20 -5.73 27.33
CA THR A 2 5.58 -6.20 25.99
C THR A 2 5.82 -4.95 25.18
N ASP A 3 7.09 -4.65 24.90
CA ASP A 3 7.44 -3.62 23.93
C ASP A 3 6.70 -3.92 22.62
N SER A 4 6.32 -2.86 21.90
CA SER A 4 5.62 -2.99 20.62
C SER A 4 6.58 -3.55 19.57
N VAL A 5 6.71 -4.87 19.51
CA VAL A 5 7.53 -5.58 18.53
C VAL A 5 6.95 -5.35 17.14
N THR A 6 7.80 -4.86 16.22
CA THR A 6 7.43 -4.67 14.82
C THR A 6 7.69 -5.96 14.03
N ILE A 7 6.71 -6.39 13.23
CA ILE A 7 6.79 -7.56 12.36
C ILE A 7 6.85 -7.09 10.91
N LYS A 8 7.75 -7.67 10.10
CA LYS A 8 7.81 -7.48 8.64
C LYS A 8 7.18 -8.69 7.96
N LEU A 9 6.34 -8.44 6.96
CA LEU A 9 5.71 -9.48 6.13
C LEU A 9 6.11 -9.23 4.67
N GLU A 10 6.45 -10.30 3.97
CA GLU A 10 6.67 -10.29 2.52
C GLU A 10 5.39 -10.86 1.87
N LEU A 11 4.66 -10.00 1.16
CA LEU A 11 3.41 -10.33 0.50
C LEU A 11 3.48 -9.83 -0.94
N THR A 12 2.87 -10.55 -1.86
CA THR A 12 2.60 -10.04 -3.20
C THR A 12 1.58 -8.89 -3.15
N LEU A 13 1.50 -8.10 -4.23
CA LEU A 13 0.51 -7.03 -4.35
C LEU A 13 -0.92 -7.57 -4.16
N ASP A 14 -1.22 -8.72 -4.77
CA ASP A 14 -2.54 -9.35 -4.70
C ASP A 14 -2.86 -9.79 -3.27
N GLU A 15 -1.93 -10.42 -2.56
CA GLU A 15 -2.11 -10.82 -1.16
C GLU A 15 -2.28 -9.61 -0.24
N ALA A 16 -1.50 -8.54 -0.44
CA ALA A 16 -1.65 -7.30 0.31
C ALA A 16 -3.05 -6.67 0.08
N ASN A 17 -3.54 -6.68 -1.17
CA ASN A 17 -4.88 -6.22 -1.50
C ASN A 17 -5.98 -7.09 -0.88
N LEU A 18 -5.81 -8.41 -0.82
CA LEU A 18 -6.74 -9.31 -0.13
C LEU A 18 -6.82 -9.02 1.38
N VAL A 19 -5.69 -8.74 2.02
CA VAL A 19 -5.66 -8.33 3.43
C VAL A 19 -6.41 -7.00 3.60
N LEU A 20 -6.13 -6.00 2.76
CA LEU A 20 -6.81 -4.70 2.80
C LEU A 20 -8.32 -4.83 2.60
N PHE A 21 -8.76 -5.69 1.67
CA PHE A 21 -10.16 -5.99 1.44
C PHE A 21 -10.81 -6.61 2.68
N GLY A 22 -10.20 -7.64 3.25
CA GLY A 22 -10.71 -8.29 4.47
C GLY A 22 -10.79 -7.32 5.66
N LEU A 23 -9.83 -6.40 5.80
CA LEU A 23 -9.87 -5.35 6.82
C LEU A 23 -10.99 -4.32 6.57
N GLY A 24 -11.33 -4.05 5.30
CA GLY A 24 -12.41 -3.14 4.91
C GLY A 24 -13.80 -3.65 5.27
N GLU A 25 -13.99 -4.96 5.32
CA GLU A 25 -15.26 -5.61 5.71
C GLU A 25 -15.49 -5.61 7.24
N LEU A 26 -14.50 -5.24 8.04
CA LEU A 26 -14.62 -5.26 9.50
C LEU A 26 -15.47 -4.09 10.02
N PRO A 27 -16.27 -4.29 11.09
CA PRO A 27 -17.01 -3.21 11.72
C PRO A 27 -16.08 -2.07 12.20
N SER A 28 -16.53 -0.81 12.14
CA SER A 28 -15.69 0.36 12.45
C SER A 28 -15.05 0.32 13.86
N LYS A 29 -15.71 -0.33 14.82
CA LYS A 29 -15.20 -0.54 16.20
C LYS A 29 -13.97 -1.46 16.30
N SER A 30 -13.58 -2.12 15.21
CA SER A 30 -12.42 -3.03 15.16
C SER A 30 -11.07 -2.32 15.08
N ASN A 31 -11.06 -0.99 14.89
CA ASN A 31 -9.85 -0.20 14.62
C ASN A 31 -9.05 -0.67 13.38
N ALA A 32 -9.65 -1.46 12.49
CA ALA A 32 -9.04 -1.96 11.25
C ALA A 32 -8.56 -0.83 10.33
N TRP A 33 -9.22 0.34 10.39
CA TRP A 33 -8.82 1.53 9.64
C TRP A 33 -7.36 1.93 9.87
N ASN A 34 -6.90 1.90 11.13
CA ASN A 34 -5.51 2.26 11.44
C ASN A 34 -4.51 1.28 10.81
N LEU A 35 -4.89 0.00 10.69
CA LEU A 35 -4.08 -1.02 10.03
C LEU A 35 -4.08 -0.82 8.50
N ILE A 36 -5.23 -0.55 7.90
CA ILE A 36 -5.37 -0.23 6.47
C ILE A 36 -4.42 0.90 6.08
N VAL A 37 -4.49 2.04 6.79
CA VAL A 37 -3.63 3.21 6.53
C VAL A 37 -2.15 2.85 6.65
N LYS A 38 -1.78 2.11 7.70
CA LYS A 38 -0.38 1.71 7.94
C LYS A 38 0.16 0.74 6.89
N ILE A 39 -0.67 -0.18 6.39
CA ILE A 39 -0.29 -1.11 5.31
C ILE A 39 -0.13 -0.33 4.00
N GLN A 40 -1.07 0.55 3.66
CA GLN A 40 -1.00 1.38 2.45
C GLN A 40 0.24 2.27 2.44
N GLN A 41 0.57 2.92 3.55
CA GLN A 41 1.78 3.74 3.67
C GLN A 41 3.08 2.96 3.45
N GLN A 42 3.13 1.68 3.84
CA GLN A 42 4.27 0.81 3.60
C GLN A 42 4.30 0.28 2.17
N ALA A 43 3.13 0.01 1.56
CA ALA A 43 3.01 -0.60 0.25
C ALA A 43 3.20 0.41 -0.90
N LEU A 44 2.63 1.62 -0.80
CA LEU A 44 2.64 2.63 -1.87
C LEU A 44 4.05 2.91 -2.45
N PRO A 45 5.11 3.07 -1.65
CA PRO A 45 6.46 3.30 -2.18
C PRO A 45 7.08 2.10 -2.90
N GLN A 46 6.53 0.90 -2.71
CA GLN A 46 6.99 -0.35 -3.32
C GLN A 46 6.27 -0.67 -4.63
N LEU A 47 5.20 0.07 -4.95
CA LEU A 47 4.51 -0.10 -6.22
C LEU A 47 5.40 0.37 -7.37
N PRO A 48 5.27 -0.25 -8.56
CA PRO A 48 5.89 0.27 -9.77
C PRO A 48 5.52 1.74 -9.93
N LYS A 49 6.52 2.60 -10.14
CA LYS A 49 6.22 3.99 -10.52
C LYS A 49 5.48 3.94 -11.85
N PRO A 50 4.41 4.74 -12.01
CA PRO A 50 3.84 4.94 -13.34
C PRO A 50 4.97 5.33 -14.28
N GLU A 51 5.12 4.62 -15.40
CA GLU A 51 6.03 5.03 -16.46
C GLU A 51 5.71 6.49 -16.81
N GLU A 52 6.70 7.37 -16.66
CA GLU A 52 6.59 8.74 -17.15
C GLU A 52 6.25 8.64 -18.64
N GLU A 53 5.09 9.17 -19.04
CA GLU A 53 4.74 9.29 -20.46
C GLU A 53 5.94 9.90 -21.20
N PRO A 54 6.36 9.34 -22.35
CA PRO A 54 7.50 9.88 -23.07
C PRO A 54 7.19 11.33 -23.42
N LYS A 55 7.99 12.26 -22.88
CA LYS A 55 7.96 13.67 -23.26
C LYS A 55 8.02 13.73 -24.77
N LYS A 56 6.93 14.20 -25.40
CA LYS A 56 6.91 14.53 -26.82
C LYS A 56 8.01 15.58 -27.02
N GLU A 57 9.11 15.18 -27.65
CA GLU A 57 10.15 16.09 -28.11
C GLU A 57 9.52 16.98 -29.20
N GLU A 58 9.24 18.24 -28.87
CA GLU A 58 8.90 19.26 -29.86
C GLU A 58 10.13 19.50 -30.75
N VAL A 59 10.09 18.93 -31.96
CA VAL A 59 11.05 19.21 -33.02
C VAL A 59 10.68 20.56 -33.62
N ASN A 60 11.31 21.64 -33.14
CA ASN A 60 11.22 22.95 -33.79
C ASN A 60 12.14 22.96 -35.02
N GLY A 61 11.53 23.02 -36.20
CA GLY A 61 12.19 23.33 -37.48
C GLY A 61 12.11 24.81 -37.83
#